data_AF-A0A520ICF2-F1
#
_entry.id   AF-A0A520ICF2-F1
#
_cell.length_a   1.000
_cell.length_b   1.000
_cell.length_c   1.000
_cell.angle_alpha   90.00
_cell.angle_beta   90.00
_cell.angle_gamma   90.00
#
_symmetry.space_group_name_H-M   'P 1'
#
loop_
_entity.id
_entity.type
_entity.pdbx_description
1 polymer ?
#
loop_
_entity_poly.entity_id
_entity_poly.type
_entity_poly.pdbx_seq_one_letter_code
_entity_poly.pdbx_strand_id
1 'polypeptide(L)'
;YNTAFALILARDWAQQHDLALAALIDDRAVAWFGGDRGCQAWEPSGDDFLSSALTEALLMSRVLPAFAEWFDAFLPDLARGAPATLFTPAHVSDRSDGKTAHLDGLNLSRAWCWRSIATTLGPAHPAHARAIDAANRHVSVALPHLDTDYMGTHWLPTFALLATNADPGVRR
;
A
#
# COMPACT_ATOMS: atom_id res chain seq x y z
N TYR A 1 -1.04 4.49 13.45
CA TYR A 1 -1.24 5.78 12.75
C TYR A 1 -0.43 5.79 11.46
N ASN A 2 -1.00 6.17 10.32
CA ASN A 2 -0.33 6.14 9.02
C ASN A 2 -0.44 7.51 8.32
N THR A 3 0.58 8.35 8.50
CA THR A 3 0.64 9.69 7.90
C THR A 3 0.66 9.63 6.38
N ALA A 4 1.38 8.66 5.79
CA ALA A 4 1.49 8.52 4.35
C ALA A 4 0.12 8.27 3.69
N PHE A 5 -0.75 7.48 4.33
CA PHE A 5 -2.11 7.23 3.85
C PHE A 5 -2.94 8.52 3.76
N ALA A 6 -2.91 9.32 4.82
CA ALA A 6 -3.63 10.59 4.85
C ALA A 6 -3.12 11.55 3.77
N LEU A 7 -1.80 11.61 3.56
CA LEU A 7 -1.19 12.43 2.51
C LEU A 7 -1.57 11.96 1.12
N ILE A 8 -1.64 10.64 0.86
CA ILE A 8 -2.12 10.08 -0.41
C ILE A 8 -3.51 10.62 -0.74
N LEU A 9 -4.47 10.49 0.19
CA LEU A 9 -5.85 10.92 -0.04
C LEU A 9 -5.96 12.44 -0.22
N ALA A 10 -5.28 13.21 0.63
CA ALA A 10 -5.28 14.66 0.56
C ALA A 10 -4.64 15.16 -0.74
N ARG A 11 -3.55 14.52 -1.19
CA ARG A 11 -2.86 14.86 -2.43
C ARG A 11 -3.72 14.60 -3.65
N ASP A 12 -4.37 13.45 -3.74
CA ASP A 12 -5.22 13.09 -4.89
C ASP A 12 -6.35 14.11 -5.09
N TRP A 13 -6.94 14.58 -3.99
CA TRP A 13 -7.91 15.68 -4.02
C TRP A 13 -7.24 17.01 -4.42
N ALA A 14 -6.12 17.35 -3.78
CA ALA A 14 -5.43 18.62 -4.00
C ALA A 14 -4.94 18.79 -5.44
N GLN A 15 -4.54 17.71 -6.12
CA GLN A 15 -4.13 17.74 -7.53
C GLN A 15 -5.20 18.32 -8.47
N GLN A 16 -6.48 18.24 -8.10
CA GLN A 16 -7.59 18.75 -8.92
C GLN A 16 -8.19 20.06 -8.38
N HIS A 17 -7.94 20.39 -7.11
CA HIS A 17 -8.66 21.45 -6.41
C HIS A 17 -7.77 22.51 -5.76
N ASP A 18 -6.54 22.17 -5.38
CA ASP A 18 -5.60 23.05 -4.69
C ASP A 18 -4.15 22.65 -4.97
N LEU A 19 -3.59 23.20 -6.07
CA LEU A 19 -2.22 22.88 -6.48
C LEU A 19 -1.16 23.36 -5.50
N ALA A 20 -1.46 24.39 -4.69
CA ALA A 20 -0.54 24.86 -3.66
C ALA A 20 -0.44 23.86 -2.50
N LEU A 21 -1.58 23.29 -2.10
CA LEU A 21 -1.61 22.19 -1.14
C LEU A 21 -0.93 20.93 -1.69
N ALA A 22 -1.16 20.58 -2.95
CA ALA A 22 -0.50 19.44 -3.58
C ALA A 22 1.03 19.60 -3.55
N ALA A 23 1.54 20.77 -3.94
CA ALA A 23 2.98 21.07 -3.88
C ALA A 23 3.52 21.00 -2.44
N LEU A 24 2.77 21.54 -1.46
CA LEU A 24 3.17 21.46 -0.05
C LEU A 24 3.24 20.01 0.46
N ILE A 25 2.29 19.16 0.05
CA ILE A 25 2.30 17.73 0.40
C ILE A 25 3.53 17.05 -0.22
N ASP A 26 3.84 17.34 -1.48
CA ASP A 26 5.00 16.76 -2.18
C ASP A 26 6.30 17.15 -1.48
N ASP A 27 6.48 18.44 -1.17
CA ASP A 27 7.64 18.95 -0.44
C ASP A 27 7.81 18.27 0.93
N ARG A 28 6.70 18.08 1.66
CA ARG A 28 6.73 17.43 2.99
C ARG A 28 7.00 15.93 2.89
N ALA A 29 6.41 15.24 1.92
CA ALA A 29 6.68 13.83 1.68
C ALA A 29 8.17 13.60 1.36
N VAL A 30 8.77 14.43 0.49
CA VAL A 30 10.21 14.37 0.20
C VAL A 30 11.04 14.67 1.45
N ALA A 31 10.68 15.70 2.22
CA ALA A 31 11.42 16.08 3.43
C ALA A 31 11.37 15.00 4.52
N TRP A 32 10.26 14.25 4.63
CA TRP A 32 10.09 13.23 5.65
C TRP A 32 10.61 11.86 5.24
N PHE A 33 10.36 11.43 4.01
CA PHE A 33 10.60 10.04 3.57
C PHE A 33 11.69 9.93 2.48
N GLY A 34 12.12 11.04 1.87
CA GLY A 34 13.08 11.01 0.76
C GLY A 34 14.44 10.38 1.13
N GLY A 35 14.82 10.46 2.42
CA GLY A 35 16.04 9.89 2.97
C GLY A 35 15.93 8.42 3.42
N ASP A 36 14.74 7.82 3.40
CA ASP A 36 14.53 6.51 4.02
C ASP A 36 15.12 5.37 3.20
N ARG A 37 15.83 4.46 3.89
CA ARG A 37 16.61 3.38 3.29
C ARG A 37 16.53 2.13 4.16
N GLY A 38 16.56 0.95 3.54
CA GLY A 38 16.64 -0.32 4.27
C GLY A 38 15.48 -0.56 5.25
N CYS A 39 14.26 -0.22 4.85
CA CYS A 39 13.05 -0.41 5.64
C CYS A 39 12.91 -1.85 6.11
N GLN A 40 12.76 -2.03 7.43
CA GLN A 40 12.68 -3.35 8.05
C GLN A 40 11.29 -3.98 7.98
N ALA A 41 10.25 -3.19 7.65
CA ALA A 41 8.86 -3.61 7.61
C ALA A 41 8.43 -4.40 8.87
N TRP A 42 8.54 -3.76 10.04
CA TRP A 42 8.07 -4.28 11.33
C TRP A 42 6.53 -4.29 11.43
N GLU A 43 5.90 -4.99 10.49
CA GLU A 43 4.47 -5.22 10.34
C GLU A 43 4.26 -6.69 9.90
N PRO A 44 3.12 -7.33 10.23
CA PRO A 44 1.96 -6.80 10.95
C PRO A 44 2.12 -6.79 12.47
N SER A 45 1.57 -5.75 13.11
CA SER A 45 1.05 -5.80 14.48
C SER A 45 -0.35 -6.42 14.51
N GLY A 46 -0.83 -6.83 15.69
CA GLY A 46 -2.10 -7.58 15.81
C GLY A 46 -3.38 -6.79 15.45
N ASP A 47 -3.29 -5.47 15.33
CA ASP A 47 -4.39 -4.57 14.99
C ASP A 47 -4.10 -3.68 13.76
N ASP A 48 -3.04 -3.99 13.02
CA ASP A 48 -2.68 -3.28 11.81
C ASP A 48 -3.76 -3.43 10.73
N PHE A 49 -4.09 -2.29 10.15
CA PHE A 49 -5.04 -2.18 9.05
C PHE A 49 -4.36 -1.71 7.75
N LEU A 50 -3.36 -0.85 7.87
CA LEU A 50 -2.62 -0.26 6.76
C LEU A 50 -1.16 -0.67 6.89
N SER A 51 -0.56 -1.10 5.79
CA SER A 51 0.89 -1.33 5.74
C SER A 51 1.62 0.01 5.77
N SER A 52 2.33 0.34 6.85
CA SER A 52 3.08 1.58 6.92
C SER A 52 4.15 1.63 5.84
N ALA A 53 4.87 0.52 5.64
CA ALA A 53 5.98 0.46 4.69
C ALA A 53 5.50 0.61 3.23
N LEU A 54 4.45 -0.13 2.84
CA LEU A 54 3.97 -0.04 1.45
C LEU A 54 3.15 1.22 1.19
N THR A 55 2.49 1.78 2.20
CA THR A 55 1.79 3.06 2.03
C THR A 55 2.77 4.21 1.84
N GLU A 56 3.88 4.21 2.57
CA GLU A 56 4.96 5.18 2.36
C GLU A 56 5.53 5.06 0.94
N ALA A 57 5.88 3.84 0.52
CA ALA A 57 6.37 3.61 -0.83
C ALA A 57 5.36 4.04 -1.91
N LEU A 58 4.06 3.82 -1.69
CA LEU A 58 3.01 4.30 -2.59
C LEU A 58 2.92 5.83 -2.64
N LEU A 59 3.05 6.52 -1.51
CA LEU A 59 3.09 7.98 -1.50
C LEU A 59 4.31 8.46 -2.31
N MET A 60 5.48 7.88 -2.04
CA MET A 60 6.72 8.27 -2.71
C MET A 60 6.70 7.95 -4.20
N SER A 61 5.97 6.93 -4.64
CA SER A 61 5.77 6.62 -6.07
C SER A 61 4.98 7.69 -6.83
N ARG A 62 4.19 8.51 -6.12
CA ARG A 62 3.41 9.62 -6.69
C ARG A 62 4.16 10.95 -6.65
N VAL A 63 5.13 11.07 -5.77
CA VAL A 63 5.86 12.32 -5.48
C VAL A 63 7.21 12.37 -6.20
N LEU A 64 7.96 11.26 -6.24
CA LEU A 64 9.32 11.25 -6.77
C LEU A 64 9.37 10.97 -8.28
N PRO A 65 10.05 11.81 -9.07
CA PRO A 65 10.35 11.48 -10.48
C PRO A 65 11.27 10.26 -10.62
N ALA A 66 12.24 10.09 -9.72
CA ALA A 66 13.20 8.98 -9.69
C ALA A 66 12.78 7.90 -8.67
N PHE A 67 11.52 7.49 -8.69
CA PHE A 67 10.97 6.56 -7.69
C PHE A 67 11.70 5.21 -7.64
N ALA A 68 12.06 4.62 -8.79
CA ALA A 68 12.69 3.30 -8.82
C ALA A 68 14.01 3.25 -8.02
N GLU A 69 14.87 4.27 -8.17
CA GLU A 69 16.13 4.37 -7.44
C GLU A 69 15.90 4.53 -5.93
N TRP A 70 14.94 5.36 -5.53
CA TRP A 70 14.55 5.48 -4.13
C TRP A 70 13.99 4.17 -3.58
N PHE A 71 13.14 3.49 -4.35
CA PHE A 71 12.46 2.26 -3.94
C PHE A 71 13.44 1.10 -3.75
N ASP A 72 14.40 0.95 -4.67
CA ASP A 72 15.49 -0.03 -4.55
C ASP A 72 16.35 0.24 -3.31
N ALA A 73 16.53 1.49 -2.92
CA ALA A 73 17.30 1.84 -1.75
C ALA A 73 16.47 1.71 -0.44
N PHE A 74 15.15 1.93 -0.52
CA PHE A 74 14.18 1.75 0.56
C PHE A 74 13.97 0.27 0.90
N LEU A 75 13.84 -0.60 -0.09
CA LEU A 75 13.67 -2.05 0.06
C LEU A 75 14.70 -2.82 -0.81
N PRO A 76 15.97 -2.87 -0.40
CA PRO A 76 17.08 -3.38 -1.22
C PRO A 76 17.04 -4.88 -1.53
N ASP A 77 16.25 -5.63 -0.76
CA ASP A 77 16.26 -7.09 -0.80
C ASP A 77 15.00 -7.69 -1.44
N LEU A 78 14.20 -6.88 -2.17
CA LEU A 78 12.94 -7.31 -2.79
C LEU A 78 13.11 -8.44 -3.80
N ALA A 79 14.21 -8.44 -4.57
CA ALA A 79 14.49 -9.53 -5.51
C ALA A 79 14.62 -10.89 -4.80
N ARG A 80 15.07 -10.88 -3.54
CA ARG A 80 15.15 -12.05 -2.65
C ARG A 80 13.86 -12.31 -1.87
N GLY A 81 12.86 -11.43 -1.98
CA GLY A 81 11.60 -11.53 -1.26
C GLY A 81 11.68 -11.09 0.20
N ALA A 82 12.61 -10.19 0.53
CA ALA A 82 12.72 -9.63 1.87
C ALA A 82 12.35 -8.12 1.89
N PRO A 83 11.70 -7.64 2.96
CA PRO A 83 11.20 -8.39 4.12
C PRO A 83 10.02 -9.32 3.77
N ALA A 84 10.08 -10.58 4.20
CA ALA A 84 9.08 -11.60 3.83
C ALA A 84 7.66 -11.26 4.29
N THR A 85 7.55 -10.46 5.34
CA THR A 85 6.28 -9.98 5.92
C THR A 85 5.44 -9.16 4.95
N LEU A 86 6.07 -8.42 4.03
CA LEU A 86 5.38 -7.62 3.01
C LEU A 86 4.81 -8.47 1.88
N PHE A 87 5.32 -9.69 1.72
CA PHE A 87 4.90 -10.62 0.67
C PHE A 87 3.96 -11.69 1.20
N THR A 88 3.96 -11.95 2.50
CA THR A 88 3.18 -13.02 3.13
C THR A 88 1.89 -12.45 3.68
N PRO A 89 0.72 -13.02 3.33
CA PRO A 89 -0.53 -12.53 3.89
C PRO A 89 -0.58 -12.65 5.41
N ALA A 90 -1.13 -11.63 6.06
CA ALA A 90 -1.36 -11.65 7.49
C ALA A 90 -2.43 -12.70 7.82
N HIS A 91 -2.16 -13.52 8.84
CA HIS A 91 -3.07 -14.57 9.27
C HIS A 91 -4.07 -14.03 10.28
N VAL A 92 -5.36 -14.18 9.98
CA VAL A 92 -6.44 -13.81 10.90
C VAL A 92 -6.84 -15.03 11.72
N SER A 93 -6.46 -15.04 13.01
CA SER A 93 -6.71 -16.18 13.91
C SER A 93 -8.16 -16.31 14.36
N ASP A 94 -8.83 -15.17 14.55
CA ASP A 94 -10.25 -15.10 14.90
C ASP A 94 -10.86 -13.91 14.14
N ARG A 95 -11.90 -14.16 13.34
CA ARG A 95 -12.56 -13.10 12.55
C ARG A 95 -13.74 -12.46 13.26
N SER A 96 -14.16 -13.04 14.39
CA SER A 96 -15.18 -12.46 15.27
C SER A 96 -14.61 -11.47 16.28
N ASP A 97 -13.29 -11.51 16.51
CA ASP A 97 -12.56 -10.45 17.20
C ASP A 97 -12.27 -9.30 16.23
N GLY A 98 -12.93 -8.16 16.48
CA GLY A 98 -12.81 -6.96 15.66
C GLY A 98 -11.37 -6.44 15.51
N LYS A 99 -10.45 -6.76 16.42
CA LYS A 99 -9.03 -6.37 16.30
C LYS A 99 -8.31 -7.19 15.24
N THR A 100 -8.42 -8.51 15.30
CA THR A 100 -7.76 -9.39 14.33
C THR A 100 -8.43 -9.35 12.97
N ALA A 101 -9.72 -9.03 12.89
CA ALA A 101 -10.41 -8.76 11.63
C ALA A 101 -9.76 -7.64 10.80
N HIS A 102 -9.07 -6.66 11.43
CA HIS A 102 -8.31 -5.61 10.73
C HIS A 102 -7.23 -6.16 9.79
N LEU A 103 -6.71 -7.36 10.06
CA LEU A 103 -5.66 -7.96 9.25
C LEU A 103 -6.13 -8.36 7.84
N ASP A 104 -7.43 -8.59 7.63
CA ASP A 104 -7.99 -8.71 6.27
C ASP A 104 -7.94 -7.34 5.56
N GLY A 105 -8.15 -6.24 6.28
CA GLY A 105 -7.91 -4.87 5.80
C GLY A 105 -6.46 -4.61 5.44
N LEU A 106 -5.53 -5.10 6.26
CA LEU A 106 -4.10 -5.04 5.97
C LEU A 106 -3.74 -5.81 4.70
N ASN A 107 -4.27 -7.00 4.51
CA ASN A 107 -4.06 -7.75 3.29
C ASN A 107 -4.55 -6.97 2.06
N LEU A 108 -5.76 -6.41 2.10
CA LEU A 108 -6.28 -5.61 0.99
C LEU A 108 -5.48 -4.32 0.74
N SER A 109 -5.07 -3.62 1.80
CA SER A 109 -4.26 -2.40 1.66
C SER A 109 -2.87 -2.70 1.09
N ARG A 110 -2.23 -3.82 1.51
CA ARG A 110 -0.98 -4.31 0.91
C ARG A 110 -1.16 -4.65 -0.57
N ALA A 111 -2.28 -5.29 -0.93
CA ALA A 111 -2.56 -5.60 -2.32
C ALA A 111 -2.70 -4.35 -3.19
N TRP A 112 -3.44 -3.35 -2.70
CA TRP A 112 -3.58 -2.05 -3.36
C TRP A 112 -2.21 -1.39 -3.57
N CYS A 113 -1.41 -1.27 -2.50
CA CYS A 113 -0.09 -0.67 -2.60
C CYS A 113 0.82 -1.42 -3.58
N TRP A 114 0.88 -2.75 -3.51
CA TRP A 114 1.71 -3.55 -4.41
C TRP A 114 1.33 -3.39 -5.88
N ARG A 115 0.03 -3.36 -6.21
CA ARG A 115 -0.44 -3.13 -7.58
C ARG A 115 0.02 -1.75 -8.07
N SER A 116 -0.24 -0.71 -7.30
CA SER A 116 0.11 0.66 -7.67
C SER A 116 1.62 0.86 -7.82
N ILE A 117 2.42 0.31 -6.89
CA ILE A 117 3.88 0.36 -6.95
C ILE A 117 4.40 -0.38 -8.19
N ALA A 118 3.89 -1.59 -8.46
CA ALA A 118 4.28 -2.35 -9.64
C ALA A 118 3.99 -1.55 -10.93
N THR A 119 2.82 -0.92 -11.03
CA THR A 119 2.49 -0.06 -12.16
C THR A 119 3.49 1.09 -12.32
N THR A 120 3.87 1.77 -11.23
CA THR A 120 4.87 2.86 -11.30
C THR A 120 6.26 2.36 -11.71
N LEU A 121 6.68 1.18 -11.22
CA LEU A 121 7.99 0.60 -11.56
C LEU A 121 8.05 0.11 -13.02
N GLY A 122 6.92 -0.34 -13.57
CA GLY A 122 6.82 -0.91 -14.91
C GLY A 122 7.39 -2.33 -15.02
N PRO A 123 7.10 -3.04 -16.13
CA PRO A 123 7.36 -4.47 -16.28
C PRO A 123 8.85 -4.84 -16.38
N ALA A 124 9.72 -3.87 -16.71
CA ALA A 124 11.16 -4.09 -16.80
C ALA A 124 11.84 -4.15 -15.42
N HIS A 125 11.19 -3.63 -14.37
CA HIS A 125 11.77 -3.61 -13.03
C HIS A 125 11.78 -5.02 -12.41
N PRO A 126 12.90 -5.48 -11.81
CA PRO A 126 12.99 -6.83 -11.25
C PRO A 126 11.93 -7.16 -10.18
N ALA A 127 11.47 -6.16 -9.44
CA ALA A 127 10.43 -6.33 -8.41
C ALA A 127 8.99 -6.47 -8.97
N HIS A 128 8.74 -6.10 -10.24
CA HIS A 128 7.40 -5.98 -10.80
C HIS A 128 6.58 -7.28 -10.68
N ALA A 129 7.11 -8.38 -11.21
CA ALA A 129 6.39 -9.67 -11.22
C ALA A 129 6.07 -10.15 -9.78
N ARG A 130 7.00 -9.96 -8.86
CA ARG A 130 6.84 -10.37 -7.45
C ARG A 130 5.81 -9.50 -6.72
N ALA A 131 5.78 -8.20 -6.99
CA ALA A 131 4.77 -7.29 -6.45
C ALA A 131 3.36 -7.67 -6.92
N ILE A 132 3.18 -7.97 -8.21
CA ILE A 132 1.90 -8.43 -8.76
C ILE A 132 1.45 -9.76 -8.13
N ASP A 133 2.37 -10.72 -7.99
CA ASP A 133 2.08 -11.99 -7.31
C ASP A 133 1.66 -11.79 -5.84
N ALA A 134 2.40 -10.96 -5.09
CA ALA A 134 2.07 -10.65 -3.71
C ALA A 134 0.69 -10.02 -3.57
N ALA A 135 0.35 -9.06 -4.45
CA ALA A 135 -0.97 -8.45 -4.45
C ALA A 135 -2.07 -9.48 -4.69
N ASN A 136 -1.89 -10.41 -5.63
CA ASN A 136 -2.87 -11.47 -5.89
C ASN A 136 -3.05 -12.39 -4.67
N ARG A 137 -1.96 -12.79 -4.02
CA ARG A 137 -2.03 -13.64 -2.81
C ARG A 137 -2.75 -12.95 -1.67
N HIS A 138 -2.45 -11.68 -1.41
CA HIS A 138 -3.14 -10.89 -0.39
C HIS A 138 -4.64 -10.74 -0.66
N VAL A 139 -5.04 -10.45 -1.91
CA VAL A 139 -6.47 -10.40 -2.28
C VAL A 139 -7.12 -11.75 -2.08
N SER A 140 -6.49 -12.84 -2.54
CA SER A 140 -7.12 -14.16 -2.49
C SER A 140 -7.47 -14.64 -1.08
N VAL A 141 -6.71 -14.20 -0.06
CA VAL A 141 -7.00 -14.59 1.32
C VAL A 141 -8.02 -13.68 2.00
N ALA A 142 -8.11 -12.42 1.60
CA ALA A 142 -8.97 -11.43 2.28
C ALA A 142 -10.36 -11.31 1.62
N LEU A 143 -10.43 -11.38 0.29
CA LEU A 143 -11.66 -11.16 -0.47
C LEU A 143 -12.82 -12.11 -0.09
N PRO A 144 -12.60 -13.41 0.17
CA PRO A 144 -13.69 -14.31 0.56
C PRO A 144 -14.36 -13.98 1.90
N HIS A 145 -13.77 -13.10 2.72
CA HIS A 145 -14.23 -12.81 4.08
C HIS A 145 -14.90 -11.44 4.24
N LEU A 146 -15.00 -10.67 3.15
CA LEU A 146 -15.57 -9.31 3.13
C LEU A 146 -17.00 -9.22 3.70
N ASP A 147 -17.82 -10.25 3.49
CA ASP A 147 -19.25 -10.24 3.80
C ASP A 147 -19.64 -11.05 5.05
N THR A 148 -18.67 -11.42 5.89
CA THR A 148 -18.90 -12.40 6.97
C THR A 148 -19.35 -11.83 8.32
N ASP A 149 -19.18 -10.52 8.57
CA ASP A 149 -19.52 -9.83 9.82
C ASP A 149 -19.86 -8.35 9.54
N TYR A 150 -20.64 -7.71 10.41
CA TYR A 150 -20.81 -6.24 10.51
C TYR A 150 -19.46 -5.50 10.45
N MET A 151 -18.43 -6.04 11.10
CA MET A 151 -17.07 -5.50 11.04
C MET A 151 -16.48 -5.61 9.64
N GLY A 152 -16.72 -6.69 8.88
CA GLY A 152 -16.25 -6.78 7.50
C GLY A 152 -16.97 -5.83 6.55
N THR A 153 -18.29 -5.70 6.70
CA THR A 153 -19.16 -5.03 5.72
C THR A 153 -19.16 -3.50 5.78
N HIS A 154 -18.69 -2.87 6.86
CA HIS A 154 -18.76 -1.40 6.98
C HIS A 154 -17.50 -0.66 6.47
N TRP A 155 -16.32 -1.30 6.46
CA TRP A 155 -15.06 -0.61 6.13
C TRP A 155 -14.21 -1.32 5.07
N LEU A 156 -14.25 -2.65 4.98
CA LEU A 156 -13.49 -3.37 3.95
C LEU A 156 -13.90 -3.03 2.51
N PRO A 157 -15.19 -2.74 2.19
CA PRO A 157 -15.59 -2.46 0.81
C PRO A 157 -14.87 -1.26 0.18
N THR A 158 -14.51 -0.23 0.96
CA THR A 158 -13.72 0.91 0.45
C THR A 158 -12.32 0.48 0.03
N PHE A 159 -11.68 -0.39 0.81
CA PHE A 159 -10.35 -0.91 0.48
C PHE A 159 -10.41 -1.98 -0.61
N ALA A 160 -11.47 -2.77 -0.66
CA ALA A 160 -11.73 -3.68 -1.77
C ALA A 160 -11.85 -2.90 -3.08
N LEU A 161 -12.58 -1.76 -3.09
CA LEU A 161 -12.68 -0.88 -4.26
C LEU A 161 -11.32 -0.32 -4.68
N LEU A 162 -10.49 0.14 -3.73
CA LEU A 162 -9.12 0.61 -4.04
C LEU A 162 -8.24 -0.52 -4.60
N ALA A 163 -8.38 -1.73 -4.07
CA ALA A 163 -7.60 -2.90 -4.50
C ALA A 163 -8.04 -3.44 -5.88
N THR A 164 -9.33 -3.30 -6.24
CA THR A 164 -9.88 -3.79 -7.51
C THR A 164 -9.89 -2.74 -8.62
N ASN A 165 -10.07 -1.45 -8.28
CA ASN A 165 -10.04 -0.32 -9.22
C ASN A 165 -8.67 0.37 -9.26
N ALA A 166 -7.58 -0.34 -8.98
CA ALA A 166 -6.24 0.13 -9.33
C ALA A 166 -6.10 0.12 -10.87
N ASP A 167 -6.78 1.07 -11.53
CA ASP A 167 -6.95 1.11 -12.98
C ASP A 167 -5.74 1.83 -13.62
N PRO A 168 -5.11 1.25 -14.66
CA PRO A 168 -4.00 1.84 -15.37
C PRO A 168 -4.52 2.85 -16.39
N GLY A 169 -4.78 4.07 -15.92
CA GLY A 169 -5.05 5.22 -16.79
C GLY A 169 -6.41 5.22 -17.47
N VAL A 170 -7.35 5.96 -16.90
CA VAL A 170 -8.48 6.51 -17.65
C VAL A 170 -8.38 8.02 -17.58
N ARG A 171 -7.99 8.61 -18.72
CA ARG A 171 -8.26 10.01 -19.02
C ARG A 171 -9.78 10.20 -19.01
N ARG A 172 -10.26 11.17 -18.24
CA ARG A 172 -11.42 11.97 -18.61
C ARG A 172 -10.97 13.41 -18.73
#